data_AF-A0A539E4X2-F1
#
_entry.id   AF-A0A539E4X2-F1
#
_cell.length_a   1.000
_cell.length_b   1.000
_cell.length_c   1.000
_cell.angle_alpha   90.00
_cell.angle_beta   90.00
_cell.angle_gamma   90.00
#
_symmetry.space_group_name_H-M   'P 1'
#
loop_
_entity.id
_entity.type
_entity.pdbx_description
1 polymer ?
#
loop_
_entity_poly.entity_id
_entity_poly.type
_entity_poly.pdbx_seq_one_letter_code
_entity_poly.pdbx_strand_id
1 'polypeptide(L)'
;MTAVAEIVVGSPIDPWLAIGLTISDDVASIGGIALRFESIGDGSQAGITAWTLQGSPSTIAVIDGLRTRYTDELVATPPVEHPLGVVSFDHLVVMTSSLERTCGAIESSTGAPLKRIREA
;
A
#
# COMPACT_ATOMS: atom_id res chain seq x y z
N MET A 1 -15.97 -3.55 -4.05
CA MET A 1 -15.06 -4.22 -3.10
C MET A 1 -13.85 -3.32 -2.95
N THR A 2 -13.43 -3.03 -1.72
CA THR A 2 -12.28 -2.17 -1.48
C THR A 2 -10.98 -2.85 -1.90
N ALA A 3 -10.14 -2.15 -2.64
CA ALA A 3 -8.82 -2.61 -3.06
C ALA A 3 -7.76 -1.53 -2.79
N VAL A 4 -6.50 -1.94 -2.64
CA VAL A 4 -5.36 -1.00 -2.57
C VAL A 4 -4.91 -0.71 -4.00
N ALA A 5 -4.88 0.57 -4.37
CA ALA A 5 -4.48 1.02 -5.70
C ALA A 5 -3.04 1.58 -5.73
N GLU A 6 -2.62 2.24 -4.64
CA GLU A 6 -1.26 2.78 -4.51
C GLU A 6 -0.76 2.59 -3.07
N ILE A 7 0.55 2.40 -2.92
CA ILE A 7 1.28 2.42 -1.66
C ILE A 7 2.37 3.46 -1.76
N VAL A 8 2.50 4.30 -0.73
CA VAL A 8 3.58 5.29 -0.62
C VAL A 8 4.68 4.72 0.27
N VAL A 9 5.91 4.73 -0.23
CA VAL A 9 7.08 4.12 0.37
C VAL A 9 8.17 5.18 0.57
N GLY A 10 8.46 5.52 1.83
CA GLY A 10 9.63 6.30 2.20
C GLY A 10 10.89 5.44 2.07
N SER A 11 11.55 5.52 0.92
CA SER A 11 12.72 4.69 0.60
C SER A 11 13.51 5.30 -0.57
N PRO A 12 14.85 5.20 -0.58
CA PRO A 12 15.63 5.51 -1.79
C PRO A 12 15.26 4.53 -2.91
N ILE A 13 15.28 4.99 -4.15
CA ILE A 13 14.89 4.17 -5.31
C ILE A 13 15.96 3.15 -5.74
N ASP A 14 17.24 3.40 -5.43
CA ASP A 14 18.36 2.60 -5.96
C ASP A 14 18.25 1.08 -5.65
N PRO A 15 17.91 0.64 -4.42
CA PRO A 15 17.75 -0.78 -4.14
C PRO A 15 16.61 -1.44 -4.93
N TRP A 16 15.57 -0.67 -5.24
CA TRP A 16 14.41 -1.14 -5.99
C TRP A 16 14.70 -1.29 -7.48
N LEU A 17 15.44 -0.34 -8.06
CA LEU A 17 15.97 -0.46 -9.42
C LEU A 17 16.89 -1.69 -9.54
N ALA A 18 17.73 -1.93 -8.53
CA ALA A 18 18.68 -3.05 -8.53
C ALA A 18 18.00 -4.43 -8.56
N ILE A 19 16.77 -4.57 -8.05
CA ILE A 19 15.99 -5.81 -8.11
C ILE A 19 15.09 -5.90 -9.36
N GLY A 20 15.14 -4.90 -10.24
CA GLY A 20 14.47 -4.92 -11.55
C GLY A 20 13.18 -4.11 -11.65
N LEU A 21 12.85 -3.27 -10.66
CA LEU A 21 11.71 -2.36 -10.82
C LEU A 21 12.03 -1.31 -11.88
N THR A 22 11.07 -1.07 -12.77
CA THR A 22 11.08 0.12 -13.63
C THR A 22 10.33 1.23 -12.91
N ILE A 23 11.01 2.34 -12.64
CA ILE A 23 10.45 3.49 -11.92
C ILE A 23 10.43 4.70 -12.88
N SER A 24 9.28 5.34 -13.01
CA SER A 24 9.09 6.61 -13.74
C SER A 24 8.33 7.59 -12.86
N ASP A 25 8.78 8.83 -12.79
CA ASP A 25 8.16 9.88 -11.94
C ASP A 25 7.96 9.40 -10.48
N ASP A 26 8.99 8.76 -9.94
CA ASP A 26 9.00 8.14 -8.60
C ASP A 26 7.93 7.06 -8.38
N VAL A 27 7.36 6.50 -9.45
CA VAL A 27 6.35 5.44 -9.38
C VAL A 27 6.81 4.20 -10.15
N ALA A 28 6.78 3.05 -9.48
CA ALA A 28 6.73 1.75 -10.14
C ALA A 28 5.31 1.20 -10.12
N SER A 29 5.00 0.29 -11.04
CA SER A 29 3.77 -0.48 -10.94
C SER A 29 4.08 -1.97 -11.01
N ILE A 30 3.51 -2.71 -10.07
CA ILE A 30 3.78 -4.14 -9.85
C ILE A 30 2.46 -4.79 -9.46
N GLY A 31 2.09 -5.90 -10.09
CA GLY A 31 0.93 -6.68 -9.65
C GLY A 31 -0.38 -5.88 -9.55
N GLY A 32 -0.53 -4.82 -10.36
CA GLY A 32 -1.71 -3.95 -10.38
C GLY A 32 -1.76 -2.87 -9.28
N ILE A 33 -0.69 -2.69 -8.49
CA ILE A 33 -0.58 -1.64 -7.46
C ILE A 33 0.58 -0.71 -7.82
N ALA A 34 0.32 0.59 -7.72
CA ALA A 34 1.37 1.60 -7.83
C ALA A 34 2.20 1.67 -6.54
N LEU A 35 3.52 1.69 -6.67
CA LEU A 35 4.46 1.99 -5.61
C LEU A 35 5.04 3.38 -5.85
N ARG A 36 4.63 4.35 -5.03
CA ARG A 36 5.19 5.70 -5.05
C ARG A 36 6.32 5.81 -4.05
N PHE A 37 7.50 6.15 -4.52
CA PHE A 37 8.66 6.36 -3.68
C PHE A 37 8.73 7.83 -3.27
N GLU A 38 8.89 8.08 -1.99
CA GLU A 38 9.14 9.42 -1.46
C GLU A 38 10.55 9.46 -0.85
N SER A 39 11.28 10.52 -1.16
CA SER A 39 12.62 10.73 -0.61
C SER A 39 12.56 10.80 0.90
N ILE A 40 13.35 9.97 1.57
CA ILE A 40 13.57 10.05 3.01
C ILE A 40 14.63 11.12 3.30
N GLY A 41 14.20 12.33 3.66
CA GLY A 41 15.08 13.35 4.22
C GLY A 41 15.37 13.10 5.70
N ASP A 42 16.24 13.93 6.30
CA ASP A 42 16.54 13.86 7.73
C ASP A 42 15.26 13.98 8.58
N GLY A 43 14.93 12.91 9.34
CA GLY A 43 13.72 12.83 10.17
C GLY A 43 12.48 12.23 9.49
N SER A 44 12.57 11.84 8.22
CA SER A 44 11.47 11.15 7.52
C SER A 44 11.37 9.68 7.95
N GLN A 45 10.15 9.18 8.12
CA GLN A 45 9.93 7.78 8.48
C GLN A 45 10.12 6.90 7.24
N ALA A 46 11.09 5.98 7.32
CA ALA A 46 11.26 4.95 6.31
C ALA A 46 10.12 3.92 6.36
N GLY A 47 9.87 3.27 5.22
CA GLY A 47 8.84 2.24 5.08
C GLY A 47 7.54 2.77 4.46
N ILE A 48 6.43 2.08 4.72
CA ILE A 48 5.14 2.42 4.10
C ILE A 48 4.45 3.51 4.93
N THR A 49 4.16 4.65 4.29
CA THR A 49 3.68 5.86 4.97
C THR A 49 2.23 6.21 4.65
N ALA A 50 1.68 5.69 3.55
CA ALA A 50 0.29 5.85 3.16
C ALA A 50 -0.16 4.78 2.16
N TRP A 51 -1.48 4.67 1.97
CA TRP A 51 -2.08 3.94 0.86
C TRP A 51 -3.16 4.79 0.16
N THR A 52 -3.53 4.35 -1.04
CA THR A 52 -4.71 4.81 -1.75
C THR A 52 -5.66 3.64 -1.93
N LEU A 53 -6.92 3.81 -1.51
CA LEU A 53 -7.96 2.79 -1.61
C LEU A 53 -8.91 3.11 -2.77
N GLN A 54 -9.38 2.06 -3.43
CA GLN A 54 -10.39 2.14 -4.47
C GLN A 54 -11.64 1.38 -4.04
N GLY A 55 -12.83 1.90 -4.37
CA GLY A 55 -14.10 1.22 -4.10
C GLY A 55 -14.44 1.10 -2.61
N SER A 56 -13.86 1.96 -1.79
CA SER A 56 -14.11 2.07 -0.35
C SER A 56 -15.49 2.69 -0.06
N PRO A 57 -16.24 2.20 0.93
CA PRO A 57 -17.51 2.81 1.35
C PRO A 57 -17.31 4.12 2.13
N SER A 58 -16.09 4.40 2.59
CA SER A 58 -15.70 5.59 3.34
C SER A 58 -14.63 6.38 2.60
N THR A 59 -14.50 7.66 2.94
CA THR A 59 -13.48 8.59 2.43
C THR A 59 -12.66 9.24 3.55
N ILE A 60 -12.58 8.63 4.74
CA ILE A 60 -11.81 9.20 5.87
C ILE A 60 -10.30 9.23 5.58
N ALA A 61 -9.65 10.36 5.87
CA ALA A 61 -8.25 10.57 5.50
C ALA A 61 -7.24 9.77 6.35
N VAL A 62 -7.66 9.23 7.50
CA VAL A 62 -6.81 8.46 8.41
C VAL A 62 -7.60 7.31 9.02
N ILE A 63 -7.09 6.07 8.89
CA ILE A 63 -7.67 4.85 9.48
C ILE A 63 -6.72 4.38 10.59
N ASP A 64 -7.06 4.58 11.86
CA ASP A 64 -6.23 4.22 13.03
C ASP A 64 -4.74 4.64 12.91
N GLY A 65 -4.50 5.86 12.44
CA GLY A 65 -3.15 6.41 12.22
C GLY A 65 -2.56 6.15 10.82
N LEU A 66 -3.22 5.33 10.00
CA LEU A 66 -2.78 5.03 8.63
C LEU A 66 -3.32 6.10 7.67
N ARG A 67 -2.41 6.89 7.09
CA ARG A 67 -2.76 7.92 6.11
C ARG A 67 -3.39 7.26 4.88
N THR A 68 -4.61 7.68 4.56
CA THR A 68 -5.46 7.05 3.56
C THR A 68 -5.92 8.06 2.53
N ARG A 69 -5.70 7.75 1.25
CA ARG A 69 -6.26 8.45 0.10
C ARG A 69 -7.27 7.54 -0.61
N TYR A 70 -8.03 8.12 -1.53
CA TYR A 70 -9.02 7.39 -2.31
C TYR A 70 -8.93 7.74 -3.78
N THR A 71 -9.27 6.78 -4.63
CA THR A 71 -9.38 6.99 -6.07
C THR A 71 -10.54 6.20 -6.65
N ASP A 72 -11.24 6.81 -7.60
CA ASP A 72 -12.20 6.13 -8.47
C ASP A 72 -11.54 5.65 -9.77
N GLU A 73 -10.33 6.14 -10.07
CA GLU A 73 -9.61 5.85 -11.30
C GLU A 73 -8.89 4.50 -11.21
N LEU A 74 -9.21 3.62 -12.17
CA LEU A 74 -8.45 2.40 -12.42
C LEU A 74 -7.21 2.77 -13.25
N VAL A 75 -6.06 2.88 -12.60
CA VAL A 75 -4.79 2.93 -13.33
C VAL A 75 -4.43 1.52 -13.77
N ALA A 76 -5.00 1.09 -14.90
CA ALA A 76 -4.63 -0.16 -15.54
C ALA A 76 -3.17 -0.06 -15.97
N THR A 77 -2.27 -0.71 -15.22
CA THR A 77 -0.89 -0.81 -15.65
C THR A 77 -0.77 -1.99 -16.60
N PRO A 78 -0.17 -1.83 -17.80
CA PRO A 78 0.12 -2.97 -18.64
C PRO A 78 0.95 -3.99 -17.85
N PRO A 79 0.71 -5.31 -18.04
CA PRO A 79 1.53 -6.31 -17.40
C PRO A 79 2.97 -6.15 -17.86
N VAL A 80 3.86 -5.88 -16.91
CA VAL A 80 5.30 -5.85 -17.13
C VAL A 80 5.86 -7.14 -16.57
N GLU A 81 6.57 -7.90 -17.40
CA GLU A 81 7.29 -9.09 -16.93
C GLU A 81 8.46 -8.64 -16.07
N HIS A 82 8.33 -8.83 -14.75
CA HIS A 82 9.37 -8.47 -13.80
C HIS A 82 10.50 -9.51 -13.84
N PRO A 83 11.80 -9.13 -13.81
CA PRO A 83 12.92 -10.08 -13.90
C PRO A 83 12.92 -11.20 -12.86
N LEU A 84 12.33 -10.92 -11.68
CA LEU A 84 12.16 -11.89 -10.59
C LEU A 84 10.83 -12.67 -10.63
N GLY A 85 10.03 -12.52 -11.69
CA GLY A 85 8.74 -13.20 -11.83
C GLY A 85 7.67 -12.74 -10.84
N VAL A 86 7.70 -11.46 -10.43
CA VAL A 86 6.69 -10.90 -9.50
C VAL A 86 5.34 -10.79 -10.20
N VAL A 87 4.29 -11.34 -9.58
CA VAL A 87 2.94 -11.42 -10.17
C VAL A 87 1.88 -10.61 -9.44
N SER A 88 2.03 -10.43 -8.12
CA SER A 88 1.02 -9.75 -7.30
C SER A 88 1.57 -9.34 -5.94
N PHE A 89 0.86 -8.43 -5.27
CA PHE A 89 1.00 -8.22 -3.83
C PHE A 89 0.15 -9.25 -3.07
N ASP A 90 0.72 -9.83 -2.02
CA ASP A 90 0.03 -10.81 -1.18
C ASP A 90 -0.63 -10.13 0.03
N HIS A 91 0.15 -9.32 0.77
CA HIS A 91 -0.34 -8.65 1.97
C HIS A 91 0.43 -7.36 2.26
N LEU A 92 -0.22 -6.49 3.04
CA LEU A 92 0.39 -5.35 3.69
C LEU A 92 0.37 -5.57 5.20
N VAL A 93 1.50 -5.35 5.87
CA VAL A 93 1.62 -5.52 7.32
C VAL A 93 1.47 -4.17 8.02
N VAL A 94 0.58 -4.11 9.01
CA VAL A 94 0.40 -2.95 9.89
C VAL A 94 0.88 -3.33 11.30
N MET A 95 1.80 -2.54 11.83
CA MET A 95 2.24 -2.65 13.23
C MET A 95 1.27 -1.88 14.12
N THR A 96 0.71 -2.54 15.14
CA THR A 96 -0.24 -1.92 16.07
C THR A 96 -0.06 -2.42 17.49
N SER A 97 -0.38 -1.57 18.46
CA SER A 97 -0.49 -1.92 19.88
C SER A 97 -1.82 -2.58 20.26
N SER A 98 -2.81 -2.59 19.35
CA SER A 98 -4.12 -3.20 19.58
C SER A 98 -4.70 -3.74 18.29
N LEU A 99 -4.67 -5.07 18.13
CA LEU A 99 -5.24 -5.74 16.96
C LEU A 99 -6.73 -5.45 16.81
N GLU A 100 -7.49 -5.53 17.90
CA GLU A 100 -8.94 -5.29 17.89
C GLU A 100 -9.28 -3.89 17.38
N ARG A 101 -8.63 -2.85 17.91
CA ARG A 101 -8.88 -1.45 17.50
C ARG A 101 -8.54 -1.24 16.03
N THR A 102 -7.36 -1.69 15.60
CA THR A 102 -6.91 -1.47 14.21
C THR A 102 -7.74 -2.26 13.21
N CYS A 103 -8.03 -3.53 13.49
CA CYS A 103 -8.87 -4.35 12.61
C CYS A 103 -10.30 -3.78 12.52
N GLY A 104 -10.90 -3.36 13.64
CA GLY A 104 -12.24 -2.76 13.64
C GLY A 104 -12.30 -1.45 12.86
N ALA A 105 -11.27 -0.60 12.96
CA ALA A 105 -11.18 0.63 12.18
C ALA A 105 -11.04 0.37 10.67
N ILE A 106 -10.22 -0.61 10.28
CA ILE A 106 -10.06 -1.03 8.88
C ILE A 106 -11.37 -1.61 8.36
N GLU A 107 -12.00 -2.52 9.08
CA GLU A 107 -13.27 -3.14 8.66
C GLU A 107 -14.38 -2.09 8.50
N SER A 108 -14.54 -1.18 9.48
CA SER A 108 -15.56 -0.12 9.41
C SER A 108 -15.35 0.83 8.24
N SER A 109 -14.09 1.10 7.88
CA SER A 109 -13.75 2.06 6.82
C SER A 109 -13.76 1.44 5.43
N THR A 110 -13.36 0.18 5.32
CA THR A 110 -13.13 -0.50 4.04
C THR A 110 -14.20 -1.54 3.72
N GLY A 111 -15.02 -1.95 4.68
CA GLY A 111 -15.91 -3.10 4.57
C GLY A 111 -15.20 -4.44 4.43
N ALA A 112 -13.88 -4.51 4.59
CA ALA A 112 -13.11 -5.75 4.55
C ALA A 112 -13.17 -6.44 5.92
N PRO A 113 -13.82 -7.62 6.05
CA PRO A 113 -14.01 -8.26 7.34
C PRO A 113 -12.71 -8.86 7.88
N LEU A 114 -12.59 -8.91 9.21
CA LEU A 114 -11.52 -9.68 9.86
C LEU A 114 -11.59 -11.16 9.44
N LYS A 115 -10.53 -11.65 8.79
CA LYS A 115 -10.48 -13.03 8.28
C LYS A 115 -10.02 -14.06 9.30
N ARG A 116 -9.02 -13.71 10.13
CA ARG A 116 -8.38 -14.63 11.06
C ARG A 116 -7.59 -13.88 12.14
N ILE A 117 -7.56 -14.44 13.34
CA ILE A 117 -6.61 -14.10 14.41
C ILE A 117 -5.65 -15.29 14.58
N ARG A 118 -4.36 -15.01 14.80
CA ARG A 118 -3.36 -16.04 15.11
C ARG A 118 -2.59 -15.61 16.35
N GLU A 119 -2.70 -16.41 17.40
CA GLU A 119 -1.85 -16.29 18.59
C GLU A 119 -0.45 -16.86 18.28
N ALA A 120 0.58 -16.30 18.90
CA ALA A 120 1.97 -16.75 18.77
C ALA A 120 2.27 -17.96 19.66
#